data_AF-A0A9W6A9I8-F1
#
_entry.id   AF-A0A9W6A9I8-F1
#
_cell.length_a   1.000
_cell.length_b   1.000
_cell.length_c   1.000
_cell.angle_alpha   90.00
_cell.angle_beta   90.00
_cell.angle_gamma   90.00
#
_symmetry.space_group_name_H-M   'P 1'
#
loop_
_entity.id
_entity.type
_entity.pdbx_description
1 polymer ?
#
loop_
_entity_poly.entity_id
_entity_poly.type
_entity_poly.pdbx_seq_one_letter_code
_entity_poly.pdbx_strand_id
1 'polypeptide(L)'
;PEVRRLRRVCRALTAEIRSQGYKRVKDAAGTEIGERKKRADAELNSTLTRLREETKERNRRRHFRKTDTAIFNQQYELDRTSHEAKLQPHVPRTYQILERKELVDLLCYSTPSKTDEEAHLRRLRYIRLLVRWQDRKESPRRGKQSVTIPKPQAANPSSACVVENFDPLQCPFCLSDTRLSPTDRAKRKSKTNKLWDHVERIHEQELAAFDSGFRKCGL
;
A
#
# COMPACT_ATOMS: atom_id res chain seq x y z
N PRO A 1 -7.39 -29.14 -11.16
CA PRO A 1 -7.78 -30.58 -11.19
C PRO A 1 -7.28 -31.35 -9.95
N GLU A 2 -5.97 -31.33 -9.70
CA GLU A 2 -5.31 -32.15 -8.66
C GLU A 2 -5.78 -31.84 -7.23
N VAL A 3 -5.74 -30.58 -6.80
CA VAL A 3 -6.25 -30.16 -5.47
C VAL A 3 -7.72 -30.56 -5.25
N ARG A 4 -8.55 -30.50 -6.30
CA ARG A 4 -9.96 -30.90 -6.20
C ARG A 4 -10.09 -32.41 -5.98
N ARG A 5 -9.24 -33.22 -6.64
CA ARG A 5 -9.16 -34.67 -6.46
C ARG A 5 -8.74 -35.00 -5.03
N LEU A 6 -7.64 -34.44 -4.55
CA LEU A 6 -7.13 -34.66 -3.18
C LEU A 6 -8.16 -34.27 -2.11
N ARG A 7 -8.86 -33.14 -2.28
CA ARG A 7 -9.96 -32.74 -1.39
C ARG A 7 -11.17 -33.69 -1.42
N ARG A 8 -11.42 -34.40 -2.52
CA ARG A 8 -12.46 -35.44 -2.57
C ARG A 8 -11.99 -36.69 -1.83
N VAL A 9 -10.76 -37.12 -2.06
CA VAL A 9 -10.14 -38.27 -1.37
C VAL A 9 -10.13 -38.05 0.15
N CYS A 10 -9.65 -36.89 0.63
CA CYS A 10 -9.62 -36.59 2.07
C CYS A 10 -11.03 -36.57 2.68
N ARG A 11 -12.04 -36.09 1.94
CA ARG A 11 -13.44 -36.11 2.38
C ARG A 11 -14.02 -37.52 2.44
N ALA A 12 -13.74 -38.36 1.43
CA ALA A 12 -14.17 -39.75 1.42
C ALA A 12 -13.58 -40.53 2.60
N LEU A 13 -12.26 -40.40 2.83
CA LEU A 13 -11.59 -41.04 3.97
C LEU A 13 -12.11 -40.54 5.33
N THR A 14 -12.52 -39.26 5.41
CA THR A 14 -13.16 -38.73 6.61
C THR A 14 -14.54 -39.35 6.86
N ALA A 15 -15.33 -39.55 5.80
CA ALA A 15 -16.63 -40.19 5.89
C ALA A 15 -16.49 -41.67 6.28
N GLU A 16 -15.51 -42.35 5.70
CA GLU A 16 -15.23 -43.76 5.96
C GLU A 16 -14.71 -44.00 7.40
N ILE A 17 -13.86 -43.12 7.93
CA ILE A 17 -13.48 -43.15 9.35
C ILE A 17 -14.71 -43.01 10.26
N ARG A 18 -15.65 -42.12 9.91
CA ARG A 18 -16.88 -41.93 10.69
C ARG A 18 -17.81 -43.15 10.60
N SER A 19 -17.90 -43.79 9.43
CA SER A 19 -18.72 -45.01 9.26
C SER A 19 -18.14 -46.21 10.02
N GLN A 20 -16.84 -46.25 10.25
CA GLN A 20 -16.20 -47.27 11.09
C GLN A 20 -16.38 -47.04 12.60
N GLY A 21 -17.16 -46.02 13.01
CA GLY A 21 -17.51 -45.77 14.41
C GLY A 21 -16.58 -44.81 15.15
N TYR A 22 -15.53 -44.30 14.52
CA TYR A 22 -14.66 -43.29 15.14
C TYR A 22 -15.37 -41.93 15.20
N LYS A 23 -15.56 -41.39 16.42
CA LYS A 23 -16.15 -40.05 16.63
C LYS A 23 -15.27 -38.94 16.05
N ARG A 24 -13.95 -39.04 16.22
CA ARG A 24 -12.99 -38.06 15.69
C ARG A 24 -11.96 -38.76 14.82
N VAL A 25 -11.47 -38.03 13.83
CA VAL A 25 -10.45 -38.50 12.90
C VAL A 25 -9.18 -38.96 13.62
N LYS A 26 -8.79 -38.22 14.67
CA LYS A 26 -7.62 -38.54 15.48
C LYS A 26 -7.75 -39.88 16.22
N ASP A 27 -8.97 -40.35 16.45
CA ASP A 27 -9.24 -41.59 17.17
C ASP A 27 -8.94 -42.81 16.27
N ALA A 28 -8.90 -42.61 14.94
CA ALA A 28 -8.47 -43.61 13.97
C ALA A 28 -6.93 -43.61 13.74
N ALA A 29 -6.15 -42.83 14.51
CA ALA A 29 -4.70 -42.82 14.36
C ALA A 29 -4.11 -44.21 14.63
N GLY A 30 -3.12 -44.63 13.83
CA GLY A 30 -2.54 -45.98 13.90
C GLY A 30 -3.34 -47.07 13.20
N THR A 31 -4.57 -46.80 12.76
CA THR A 31 -5.32 -47.71 11.88
C THR A 31 -4.92 -47.50 10.41
N GLU A 32 -5.16 -48.50 9.57
CA GLU A 32 -4.86 -48.38 8.13
C GLU A 32 -5.57 -47.18 7.49
N ILE A 33 -6.85 -46.98 7.82
CA ILE A 33 -7.65 -45.88 7.29
C ILE A 33 -7.17 -44.51 7.79
N GLY A 34 -6.74 -44.44 9.06
CA GLY A 34 -6.15 -43.23 9.64
C GLY A 34 -4.84 -42.85 8.96
N GLU A 35 -3.96 -43.81 8.70
CA GLU A 35 -2.69 -43.58 8.01
C GLU A 35 -2.89 -43.24 6.52
N ARG A 36 -3.87 -43.84 5.84
CA ARG A 36 -4.27 -43.43 4.48
C ARG A 36 -4.76 -41.99 4.45
N LYS A 37 -5.59 -41.59 5.42
CA LYS A 37 -6.05 -40.20 5.53
C LYS A 37 -4.89 -39.24 5.81
N LYS A 38 -4.02 -39.57 6.77
CA LYS A 38 -2.87 -38.74 7.12
C LYS A 38 -1.98 -38.47 5.90
N ARG A 39 -1.71 -39.50 5.09
CA ARG A 39 -0.97 -39.36 3.82
C ARG A 39 -1.69 -38.45 2.82
N ALA A 40 -3.00 -38.64 2.62
CA ALA A 40 -3.78 -37.81 1.72
C ALA A 40 -3.84 -36.33 2.16
N ASP A 41 -3.98 -36.07 3.47
CA ASP A 41 -3.96 -34.71 4.03
C ASP A 41 -2.55 -34.08 3.88
N ALA A 42 -1.47 -34.85 4.08
CA ALA A 42 -0.10 -34.38 3.87
C ALA A 42 0.16 -34.01 2.40
N GLU A 43 -0.29 -34.84 1.46
CA GLU A 43 -0.18 -34.59 0.02
C GLU A 43 -0.98 -33.34 -0.40
N LEU A 44 -2.19 -33.18 0.13
CA LEU A 44 -3.01 -31.99 -0.10
C LEU A 44 -2.31 -30.72 0.41
N ASN A 45 -1.78 -30.75 1.63
CA ASN A 45 -1.10 -29.59 2.23
C ASN A 45 0.20 -29.24 1.49
N SER A 46 1.00 -30.25 1.10
CA SER A 46 2.20 -30.05 0.29
C SER A 46 1.86 -29.40 -1.05
N THR A 47 0.83 -29.91 -1.73
CA THR A 47 0.38 -29.38 -3.02
C THR A 47 -0.11 -27.94 -2.90
N LEU A 48 -0.93 -27.62 -1.88
CA LEU A 48 -1.40 -26.26 -1.63
C LEU A 48 -0.24 -25.30 -1.32
N THR A 49 0.73 -25.75 -0.53
CA THR A 49 1.92 -24.96 -0.18
C THR A 49 2.76 -24.64 -1.42
N ARG A 50 3.04 -25.65 -2.27
CA ARG A 50 3.75 -25.46 -3.55
C ARG A 50 3.05 -24.43 -4.43
N LEU A 51 1.74 -24.57 -4.63
CA LEU A 51 0.96 -23.64 -5.47
C LEU A 51 0.97 -22.20 -4.92
N ARG A 52 0.93 -22.06 -3.59
CA ARG A 52 1.02 -20.76 -2.93
C ARG A 52 2.38 -20.10 -3.16
N GLU A 53 3.46 -20.85 -2.98
CA GLU A 53 4.82 -20.34 -3.21
C GLU A 53 5.06 -20.00 -4.68
N GLU A 54 4.59 -20.83 -5.62
CA GLU A 54 4.65 -20.52 -7.05
C GLU A 54 3.89 -19.23 -7.40
N THR A 55 2.71 -19.01 -6.81
CA THR A 55 1.93 -17.80 -7.04
C THR A 55 2.61 -16.58 -6.44
N LYS A 56 3.14 -16.70 -5.22
CA LYS A 56 3.90 -15.64 -4.55
C LYS A 56 5.15 -15.26 -5.35
N GLU A 57 5.86 -16.26 -5.87
CA GLU A 57 7.05 -16.06 -6.68
C GLU A 57 6.72 -15.41 -8.03
N ARG A 58 5.65 -15.85 -8.70
CA ARG A 58 5.17 -15.21 -9.93
C ARG A 58 4.80 -13.73 -9.67
N ASN A 59 4.13 -13.44 -8.57
CA ASN A 59 3.78 -12.08 -8.19
C ASN A 59 5.01 -11.23 -7.87
N ARG A 60 5.99 -11.77 -7.14
CA ARG A 60 7.27 -11.10 -6.90
C ARG A 60 7.98 -10.78 -8.21
N ARG A 61 8.14 -11.75 -9.11
CA ARG A 61 8.75 -11.53 -10.42
C ARG A 61 8.00 -10.49 -11.24
N ARG A 62 6.66 -10.52 -11.24
CA ARG A 62 5.85 -9.51 -11.92
C ARG A 62 6.08 -8.12 -11.32
N HIS A 63 6.09 -8.01 -10.00
CA HIS A 63 6.36 -6.76 -9.30
C HIS A 63 7.74 -6.23 -9.67
N PHE A 64 8.82 -6.97 -9.43
CA PHE A 64 10.16 -6.47 -9.73
C PHE A 64 10.42 -6.21 -11.22
N ARG A 65 9.79 -6.95 -12.13
CA ARG A 65 9.91 -6.69 -13.58
C ARG A 65 9.09 -5.49 -14.08
N LYS A 66 8.00 -5.13 -13.39
CA LYS A 66 7.04 -4.11 -13.87
C LYS A 66 6.94 -2.86 -13.00
N THR A 67 7.32 -2.91 -11.72
CA THR A 67 7.13 -1.79 -10.79
C THR A 67 8.09 -0.64 -11.10
N ASP A 68 9.36 -0.92 -11.40
CA ASP A 68 10.34 0.15 -11.73
C ASP A 68 10.00 0.85 -13.06
N THR A 69 9.34 0.16 -13.98
CA THR A 69 8.94 0.72 -15.27
C THR A 69 7.51 1.22 -15.28
N ALA A 70 6.64 0.86 -14.33
CA ALA A 70 5.25 1.30 -14.34
C ALA A 70 5.12 2.82 -14.21
N ILE A 71 5.88 3.42 -13.27
CA ILE A 71 5.87 4.88 -13.06
C ILE A 71 6.52 5.59 -14.26
N PHE A 72 7.66 5.06 -14.75
CA PHE A 72 8.35 5.63 -15.90
C PHE A 72 7.51 5.54 -17.18
N ASN A 73 6.89 4.39 -17.44
CA ASN A 73 6.01 4.19 -18.60
C ASN A 73 4.76 5.06 -18.48
N GLN A 74 4.18 5.21 -17.29
CA GLN A 74 3.05 6.10 -17.08
C GLN A 74 3.43 7.55 -17.39
N GLN A 75 4.59 8.02 -16.93
CA GLN A 75 5.10 9.35 -17.25
C GLN A 75 5.42 9.50 -18.75
N TYR A 76 6.05 8.50 -19.36
CA TYR A 76 6.40 8.53 -20.79
C TYR A 76 5.17 8.54 -21.71
N GLU A 77 4.11 7.78 -21.37
CA GLU A 77 2.85 7.78 -22.12
C GLU A 77 2.04 9.07 -21.89
N LEU A 78 2.13 9.68 -20.70
CA LEU A 78 1.54 11.00 -20.42
C LEU A 78 2.25 12.13 -21.19
N ASP A 79 3.59 12.09 -21.28
CA ASP A 79 4.38 13.06 -22.04
C ASP A 79 4.17 12.94 -23.56
N ARG A 80 3.85 11.74 -24.08
CA ARG A 80 3.52 11.55 -25.51
C ARG A 80 2.17 12.12 -25.90
N THR A 81 1.22 12.19 -24.97
CA THR A 81 -0.15 12.66 -25.25
C THR A 81 -0.34 14.14 -24.90
N SER A 82 0.57 14.74 -24.12
CA SER A 82 0.52 16.16 -23.78
C SER A 82 1.55 16.98 -24.57
N HIS A 83 1.11 17.60 -25.67
CA HIS A 83 1.84 18.71 -26.29
C HIS A 83 1.88 19.97 -25.39
N GLU A 84 1.24 19.94 -24.23
CA GLU A 84 1.09 21.04 -23.26
C GLU A 84 1.90 20.83 -21.97
N ALA A 85 2.82 19.86 -21.91
CA ALA A 85 3.70 19.65 -20.75
C ALA A 85 4.80 20.73 -20.59
N LYS A 86 4.62 21.93 -21.16
CA LYS A 86 5.42 23.11 -20.83
C LYS A 86 4.61 23.91 -19.82
N LEU A 87 5.11 23.95 -18.58
CA LEU A 87 4.58 24.67 -17.41
C LEU A 87 3.66 23.84 -16.51
N GLN A 88 4.21 22.78 -15.90
CA GLN A 88 3.64 22.29 -14.64
C GLN A 88 3.66 23.44 -13.60
N PRO A 89 2.52 23.81 -13.00
CA PRO A 89 2.47 24.83 -11.96
C PRO A 89 3.34 24.43 -10.77
N HIS A 90 4.10 25.39 -10.25
CA HIS A 90 4.94 25.23 -9.07
C HIS A 90 4.10 24.76 -7.86
N VAL A 91 4.12 23.46 -7.56
CA VAL A 91 3.66 22.96 -6.26
C VAL A 91 4.82 23.16 -5.28
N PRO A 92 4.69 24.02 -4.26
CA PRO A 92 5.75 24.23 -3.28
C PRO A 92 6.02 22.90 -2.56
N ARG A 93 7.14 22.24 -2.89
CA ARG A 93 7.58 21.06 -2.15
C ARG A 93 8.35 21.52 -0.91
N THR A 94 7.89 21.13 0.26
CA THR A 94 8.63 21.37 1.51
C THR A 94 9.81 20.40 1.57
N TYR A 95 11.00 20.90 1.27
CA TYR A 95 12.24 20.12 1.42
C TYR A 95 12.70 20.15 2.87
N GLN A 96 12.84 18.97 3.49
CA GLN A 96 13.40 18.84 4.83
C GLN A 96 14.91 19.19 4.88
N ILE A 97 15.59 19.14 3.74
CA ILE A 97 16.99 19.50 3.56
C ILE A 97 17.03 20.75 2.69
N LEU A 98 17.50 21.86 3.26
CA LEU A 98 17.52 23.16 2.58
C LEU A 98 18.38 23.14 1.32
N GLU A 99 19.48 22.39 1.35
CA GLU A 99 20.37 22.28 0.22
C GLU A 99 19.74 21.46 -0.93
N ARG A 100 18.64 20.71 -0.69
CA ARG A 100 17.81 20.06 -1.74
C ARG A 100 16.86 21.01 -2.40
N LYS A 101 16.36 21.97 -1.64
CA LYS A 101 15.68 23.12 -2.21
C LYS A 101 16.65 23.90 -3.10
N GLU A 102 17.83 24.26 -2.58
CA GLU A 102 18.82 25.04 -3.35
C GLU A 102 19.29 24.35 -4.64
N LEU A 103 19.47 23.02 -4.61
CA LEU A 103 19.89 22.26 -5.79
C LEU A 103 18.77 22.18 -6.84
N VAL A 104 17.52 21.96 -6.42
CA VAL A 104 16.36 21.97 -7.33
C VAL A 104 16.14 23.36 -7.91
N ASP A 105 16.22 24.41 -7.08
CA ASP A 105 16.13 25.80 -7.54
C ASP A 105 17.22 26.11 -8.57
N LEU A 106 18.45 25.63 -8.35
CA LEU A 106 19.57 25.84 -9.27
C LEU A 106 19.44 25.08 -10.59
N LEU A 107 18.89 23.86 -10.60
CA LEU A 107 18.82 23.01 -11.80
C LEU A 107 17.52 23.22 -12.59
N CYS A 108 16.39 23.33 -11.90
CA CYS A 108 15.07 23.25 -12.53
C CYS A 108 14.41 24.61 -12.72
N TYR A 109 14.72 25.60 -11.86
CA TYR A 109 13.99 26.87 -11.83
C TYR A 109 14.85 28.11 -12.11
N SER A 110 16.17 28.00 -12.02
CA SER A 110 17.07 29.10 -12.34
C SER A 110 17.08 29.39 -13.83
N THR A 111 16.92 30.67 -14.18
CA THR A 111 16.99 31.15 -15.56
C THR A 111 18.28 30.69 -16.24
N PRO A 112 18.24 30.31 -17.53
CA PRO A 112 19.45 29.97 -18.27
C PRO A 112 20.44 31.15 -18.24
N SER A 113 21.72 30.83 -18.08
CA SER A 113 22.80 31.83 -18.08
C SER A 113 22.87 32.51 -19.45
N LYS A 114 22.98 33.84 -19.45
CA LYS A 114 23.06 34.64 -20.68
C LYS A 114 24.51 34.84 -21.13
N THR A 115 25.47 34.69 -20.21
CA THR A 115 26.90 34.80 -20.46
C THR A 115 27.66 33.56 -20.01
N ASP A 116 28.85 33.36 -20.57
CA ASP A 116 29.74 32.26 -20.17
C ASP A 116 30.24 32.42 -18.72
N GLU A 117 30.42 33.65 -18.26
CA GLU A 117 30.81 33.95 -16.88
C GLU A 117 29.71 33.55 -15.89
N GLU A 118 28.45 33.87 -16.20
CA GLU A 118 27.29 33.40 -15.42
C GLU A 118 27.17 31.88 -15.42
N ALA A 119 27.41 31.24 -16.58
CA ALA A 119 27.41 29.79 -16.70
C ALA A 119 28.51 29.16 -15.82
N HIS A 120 29.70 29.76 -15.81
CA HIS A 120 30.82 29.34 -14.99
C HIS A 120 30.53 29.49 -13.49
N LEU A 121 30.02 30.64 -13.06
CA LEU A 121 29.61 30.89 -11.67
C LEU A 121 28.48 29.94 -11.22
N ARG A 122 27.54 29.62 -12.12
CA ARG A 122 26.47 28.63 -11.87
C ARG A 122 27.04 27.23 -11.66
N ARG A 123 28.01 26.80 -12.47
CA ARG A 123 28.71 25.52 -12.29
C ARG A 123 29.48 25.47 -10.98
N LEU A 124 30.19 26.54 -10.62
CA LEU A 124 30.89 26.64 -9.33
C LEU A 124 29.91 26.55 -8.15
N ARG A 125 28.78 27.24 -8.22
CA ARG A 125 27.72 27.16 -7.20
C ARG A 125 27.17 25.74 -7.06
N TYR A 126 26.93 25.05 -8.17
CA TYR A 126 26.49 23.66 -8.19
C TYR A 126 27.51 22.72 -7.53
N ILE A 127 28.79 22.84 -7.88
CA ILE A 127 29.86 22.01 -7.29
C ILE A 127 29.96 22.25 -5.78
N ARG A 128 29.95 23.52 -5.33
CA ARG A 128 29.96 23.85 -3.91
C ARG A 128 28.75 23.26 -3.17
N LEU A 129 27.57 23.30 -3.79
CA LEU A 129 26.35 22.66 -3.26
C LEU A 129 26.52 21.15 -3.08
N LEU A 130 27.08 20.46 -4.07
CA LEU A 130 27.36 19.02 -4.00
C LEU A 130 28.39 18.66 -2.93
N VAL A 131 29.44 19.45 -2.76
CA VAL A 131 30.45 19.23 -1.71
C VAL A 131 29.81 19.37 -0.33
N ARG A 132 29.02 20.44 -0.08
CA ARG A 132 28.28 20.61 1.19
C ARG A 132 27.31 19.46 1.48
N TRP A 133 26.80 18.79 0.44
CA TRP A 133 25.94 17.62 0.58
C TRP A 133 26.67 16.36 1.01
N GLN A 134 27.91 16.17 0.56
CA GLN A 134 28.68 14.95 0.85
C GLN A 134 28.94 14.78 2.35
N ASP A 135 29.11 15.89 3.07
CA ASP A 135 29.36 15.87 4.52
C ASP A 135 28.09 15.63 5.36
N ARG A 136 26.91 15.64 4.73
CA ARG A 136 25.62 15.54 5.43
C ARG A 136 25.18 14.08 5.52
N LYS A 137 25.46 13.44 6.66
CA LYS A 137 24.85 12.15 7.02
C LYS A 137 23.36 12.36 7.30
N GLU A 138 22.48 11.92 6.39
CA GLU A 138 21.06 11.77 6.72
C GLU A 138 20.98 10.83 7.93
N SER A 139 20.38 11.28 9.04
CA SER A 139 20.09 10.38 10.15
C SER A 139 19.25 9.24 9.57
N PRO A 140 19.60 7.96 9.83
CA PRO A 140 18.82 6.85 9.32
C PRO A 140 17.36 7.13 9.66
N ARG A 141 16.47 7.09 8.67
CA ARG A 141 15.03 7.13 8.91
C ARG A 141 14.70 5.98 9.85
N ARG A 142 14.74 6.22 11.16
CA ARG A 142 14.18 5.29 12.14
C ARG A 142 12.73 5.21 11.74
N GLY A 143 12.30 4.02 11.32
CA GLY A 143 10.91 3.73 10.98
C GLY A 143 10.01 3.91 12.19
N LYS A 144 9.69 5.16 12.51
CA LYS A 144 8.65 5.61 13.43
C LYS A 144 8.09 6.90 12.85
N GLN A 145 7.04 6.77 12.07
CA GLN A 145 6.16 7.91 11.79
C GLN A 145 5.41 8.23 13.10
N SER A 146 6.02 9.05 13.96
CA SER A 146 5.25 9.89 14.87
C SER A 146 5.20 11.27 14.24
N VAL A 147 4.20 11.49 13.38
CA VAL A 147 3.90 12.82 12.90
C VAL A 147 3.24 13.54 14.08
N THR A 148 4.01 14.34 14.82
CA THR A 148 3.43 15.38 15.66
C THR A 148 2.97 16.48 14.71
N ILE A 149 1.67 16.46 14.37
CA ILE A 149 1.03 17.49 13.56
C ILE A 149 1.06 18.80 14.37
N PRO A 150 1.60 19.92 13.84
CA PRO A 150 1.44 21.21 14.51
C PRO A 150 -0.04 21.60 14.49
N LYS A 151 -0.58 21.91 15.67
CA LYS A 151 -1.96 22.37 15.87
C LYS A 151 -2.15 23.72 15.14
N PRO A 152 -3.04 23.84 14.15
CA PRO A 152 -3.36 25.13 13.56
C PRO A 152 -4.15 25.97 14.58
N GLN A 153 -3.69 27.20 14.82
CA GLN A 153 -4.49 28.19 15.55
C GLN A 153 -5.70 28.58 14.70
N ALA A 154 -6.85 28.63 15.37
CA ALA A 154 -8.16 28.81 14.78
C ALA A 154 -8.36 30.21 14.20
N ALA A 155 -8.89 30.26 12.98
CA ALA A 155 -9.81 31.30 12.57
C ALA A 155 -11.07 30.59 12.07
N ASN A 156 -12.13 30.63 12.87
CA ASN A 156 -13.45 30.13 12.50
C ASN A 156 -14.00 30.96 11.32
N PRO A 157 -14.73 30.31 10.41
CA PRO A 157 -16.18 30.42 10.56
C PRO A 157 -16.87 29.06 10.53
N SER A 158 -17.95 29.03 11.32
CA SER A 158 -18.92 27.97 11.52
C SER A 158 -19.19 27.06 10.32
N SER A 159 -18.90 25.78 10.47
CA SER A 159 -19.76 24.70 9.98
C SER A 159 -19.63 23.52 10.93
N ALA A 160 -20.73 23.21 11.60
CA ALA A 160 -20.84 22.11 12.52
C ALA A 160 -20.61 20.78 11.80
N CYS A 161 -19.57 20.03 12.18
CA CYS A 161 -19.51 18.59 11.95
C CYS A 161 -18.57 17.92 12.98
N VAL A 162 -19.15 17.50 14.10
CA VAL A 162 -19.07 16.14 14.70
C VAL A 162 -17.94 15.26 14.08
N VAL A 163 -16.90 14.79 14.76
CA VAL A 163 -16.83 14.00 16.00
C VAL A 163 -15.41 14.10 16.59
N GLU A 164 -15.31 14.53 17.85
CA GLU A 164 -14.18 14.17 18.72
C GLU A 164 -14.24 12.65 18.97
N ASN A 165 -13.12 11.94 18.76
CA ASN A 165 -12.90 10.49 18.98
C ASN A 165 -13.04 9.59 17.73
N PHE A 166 -12.22 9.83 16.71
CA PHE A 166 -11.96 8.84 15.66
C PHE A 166 -11.01 7.75 16.18
N ASP A 167 -11.45 6.48 16.18
CA ASP A 167 -10.56 5.38 16.50
C ASP A 167 -9.77 4.93 15.24
N PRO A 168 -8.43 4.78 15.31
CA PRO A 168 -7.61 4.40 14.16
C PRO A 168 -7.97 3.06 13.50
N LEU A 169 -8.78 2.22 14.15
CA LEU A 169 -9.24 0.94 13.62
C LEU A 169 -10.69 0.99 13.09
N GLN A 170 -11.31 2.17 13.02
CA GLN A 170 -12.60 2.37 12.38
C GLN A 170 -12.43 2.76 10.91
N CYS A 171 -13.42 2.36 10.09
CA CYS A 171 -13.45 2.72 8.68
C CYS A 171 -14.06 4.13 8.53
N PRO A 172 -13.31 5.11 8.01
CA PRO A 172 -13.84 6.48 7.84
C PRO A 172 -15.00 6.54 6.85
N PHE A 173 -15.02 5.64 5.85
CA PHE A 173 -16.12 5.53 4.90
C PHE A 173 -17.39 4.99 5.55
N CYS A 174 -17.30 3.89 6.31
CA CYS A 174 -18.45 3.36 7.08
C CYS A 174 -18.95 4.35 8.13
N LEU A 175 -18.05 5.06 8.81
CA LEU A 175 -18.43 6.06 9.80
C LEU A 175 -19.25 7.19 9.18
N SER A 176 -18.92 7.57 7.95
CA SER A 176 -19.59 8.64 7.20
C SER A 176 -20.86 8.18 6.48
N ASP A 177 -21.07 6.87 6.33
CA ASP A 177 -22.25 6.32 5.66
C ASP A 177 -23.48 6.33 6.57
N THR A 178 -24.37 7.29 6.34
CA THR A 178 -25.63 7.45 7.09
C THR A 178 -26.66 6.37 6.80
N ARG A 179 -26.45 5.53 5.78
CA ARG A 179 -27.32 4.40 5.44
C ARG A 179 -27.10 3.20 6.34
N LEU A 180 -25.98 3.15 7.05
CA LEU A 180 -25.63 2.07 7.96
C LEU A 180 -26.15 2.36 9.38
N SER A 181 -26.42 1.28 10.13
CA SER A 181 -26.78 1.39 11.54
C SER A 181 -25.63 2.03 12.35
N PRO A 182 -25.92 2.79 13.43
CA PRO A 182 -24.86 3.39 14.26
C PRO A 182 -23.80 2.38 14.72
N THR A 183 -24.23 1.15 15.03
CA THR A 183 -23.36 0.03 15.44
C THR A 183 -22.42 -0.43 14.32
N ASP A 184 -22.90 -0.48 13.08
CA ASP A 184 -22.09 -0.89 11.93
C ASP A 184 -21.16 0.23 11.46
N ARG A 185 -21.60 1.49 11.57
CA ARG A 185 -20.80 2.68 11.28
C ARG A 185 -19.56 2.76 12.18
N ALA A 186 -19.75 2.56 13.49
CA ALA A 186 -18.68 2.65 14.49
C ALA A 186 -17.88 1.35 14.67
N LYS A 187 -18.09 0.34 13.82
CA LYS A 187 -17.48 -0.98 13.99
C LYS A 187 -15.97 -0.95 13.82
N ARG A 188 -15.26 -1.21 14.93
CA ARG A 188 -13.81 -1.36 14.94
C ARG A 188 -13.39 -2.66 14.28
N LYS A 189 -12.32 -2.60 13.49
CA LYS A 189 -11.64 -3.79 12.97
C LYS A 189 -10.61 -4.25 13.99
N SER A 190 -10.28 -5.55 13.96
CA SER A 190 -9.35 -6.14 14.93
C SER A 190 -7.90 -5.69 14.74
N LYS A 191 -7.50 -5.34 13.51
CA LYS A 191 -6.14 -4.93 13.13
C LYS A 191 -6.18 -3.99 11.92
N THR A 192 -5.15 -3.16 11.75
CA THR A 192 -5.00 -2.23 10.61
C THR A 192 -5.06 -2.95 9.25
N ASN A 193 -4.44 -4.12 9.10
CA ASN A 193 -4.55 -4.88 7.84
C ASN A 193 -6.00 -5.30 7.54
N LYS A 194 -6.81 -5.57 8.57
CA LYS A 194 -8.24 -5.88 8.41
C LYS A 194 -9.09 -4.67 8.10
N LEU A 195 -8.61 -3.48 8.48
CA LEU A 195 -9.19 -2.22 8.04
C LEU A 195 -8.92 -1.99 6.56
N TRP A 196 -7.67 -2.09 6.12
CA TRP A 196 -7.32 -1.93 4.70
C TRP A 196 -7.96 -3.00 3.80
N ASP A 197 -7.92 -4.28 4.19
CA ASP A 197 -8.64 -5.38 3.49
C ASP A 197 -10.13 -5.05 3.29
N HIS A 198 -10.74 -4.33 4.25
CA HIS A 198 -12.14 -3.95 4.20
C HIS A 198 -12.37 -2.72 3.30
N VAL A 199 -11.54 -1.68 3.43
CA VAL A 199 -11.61 -0.48 2.59
C VAL A 199 -11.42 -0.84 1.12
N GLU A 200 -10.39 -1.61 0.79
CA GLU A 200 -10.10 -2.02 -0.59
C GLU A 200 -11.19 -2.90 -1.21
N ARG A 201 -11.96 -3.65 -0.40
CA ARG A 201 -12.99 -4.57 -0.92
C ARG A 201 -14.40 -4.00 -0.95
N ILE A 202 -14.73 -3.11 -0.03
CA ILE A 202 -16.08 -2.57 0.15
C ILE A 202 -16.17 -1.14 -0.37
N HIS A 203 -15.10 -0.36 -0.20
CA HIS A 203 -15.04 1.07 -0.51
C HIS A 203 -14.06 1.37 -1.66
N GLU A 204 -13.80 0.39 -2.54
CA GLU A 204 -12.86 0.52 -3.67
C GLU A 204 -13.19 1.71 -4.57
N GLN A 205 -14.47 1.92 -4.86
CA GLN A 205 -14.93 3.03 -5.72
C GLN A 205 -14.76 4.39 -5.05
N GLU A 206 -14.94 4.46 -3.73
CA GLU A 206 -14.78 5.68 -2.95
C GLU A 206 -13.30 6.03 -2.80
N LEU A 207 -12.46 5.00 -2.65
CA LEU A 207 -11.01 5.12 -2.64
C LEU A 207 -10.48 5.59 -4.00
N ALA A 208 -10.95 5.01 -5.10
CA ALA A 208 -10.59 5.45 -6.45
C ALA A 208 -11.07 6.88 -6.76
N ALA A 209 -12.27 7.26 -6.27
CA ALA A 209 -12.76 8.62 -6.39
C ALA A 209 -11.92 9.61 -5.58
N PHE A 210 -11.39 9.20 -4.43
CA PHE A 210 -10.46 10.00 -3.63
C PHE A 210 -9.12 10.20 -4.36
N ASP A 211 -8.53 9.13 -4.90
CA ASP A 211 -7.26 9.18 -5.63
C ASP A 211 -7.35 10.00 -6.92
N SER A 212 -8.54 10.10 -7.52
CA SER A 212 -8.79 10.91 -8.72
C SER A 212 -8.88 12.42 -8.45
N GLY A 213 -8.95 12.87 -7.20
CA GLY A 213 -9.04 14.29 -6.83
C GLY A 213 -10.38 14.97 -7.13
N PHE A 214 -11.38 14.26 -7.67
CA PHE A 214 -12.67 14.83 -8.08
C PHE A 214 -13.65 15.07 -6.93
N ARG A 215 -13.46 14.47 -5.75
CA ARG A 215 -14.28 14.75 -4.56
C ARG A 215 -13.51 15.62 -3.58
N LYS A 216 -13.98 16.87 -3.39
CA LYS A 216 -13.62 17.67 -2.22
C LYS A 216 -14.13 16.94 -0.97
N CYS A 217 -13.24 16.61 -0.05
CA CYS A 217 -13.65 16.02 1.22
C CYS A 217 -14.55 17.00 1.97
N GLY A 218 -15.68 16.50 2.47
CA GLY A 218 -16.42 17.12 3.57
C GLY A 218 -15.89 16.66 4.93
N LEU A 219 -14.57 16.41 4.99
CA LEU A 219 -13.78 16.32 6.21
C LEU A 219 -12.98 17.62 6.32
#